data_AF-A0A2E5B2C8-F1
#
_entry.id   AF-A0A2E5B2C8-F1
#
_cell.length_a   1.000
_cell.length_b   1.000
_cell.length_c   1.000
_cell.angle_alpha   90.00
_cell.angle_beta   90.00
_cell.angle_gamma   90.00
#
_symmetry.space_group_name_H-M   'P 1'
#
loop_
_entity.id
_entity.type
_entity.pdbx_description
1 polymer ?
#
loop_
_entity_poly.entity_id
_entity_poly.type
_entity_poly.pdbx_seq_one_letter_code
_entity_poly.pdbx_strand_id
1 'polypeptide(L)'
;MKKLFKIAHIIVALFLLGIFFSCDEEREISSYHPNHWEDHYVDDEIARKKSDSLQTGTTYLSIYSHIYSFSLEKSHNLTAMVSLRNVSQTDTIYISKAYYYGTQGQLIRNYFKKPIYLKPLETVEIVIDETDEHGGSGANFIFEWTTKTTTPEPLFEAIMTSLRGSQGLSFTTQGRRIE
;
A
#
# COMPACT_ATOMS: atom_id res chain seq x y z
N MET A 1 20.85 14.11 -58.96
CA MET A 1 21.54 14.12 -57.64
C MET A 1 20.91 15.08 -56.62
N LYS A 2 20.74 16.39 -56.91
CA LYS A 2 20.18 17.36 -55.94
C LYS A 2 18.75 17.05 -55.43
N LYS A 3 17.88 16.44 -56.26
CA LYS A 3 16.51 16.04 -55.85
C LYS A 3 16.51 14.86 -54.86
N LEU A 4 17.38 13.88 -55.04
CA LEU A 4 17.53 12.75 -54.11
C LEU A 4 18.01 13.21 -52.73
N PHE A 5 18.93 14.18 -52.69
CA PHE A 5 19.43 14.73 -51.43
C PHE A 5 18.33 15.48 -50.63
N LYS A 6 17.44 16.20 -51.33
CA LYS A 6 16.28 16.86 -50.69
C LYS A 6 15.26 15.87 -50.14
N ILE A 7 14.99 14.79 -50.87
CA ILE A 7 14.08 13.73 -50.41
C ILE A 7 14.64 13.04 -49.16
N ALA A 8 15.94 12.76 -49.14
CA ALA A 8 16.60 12.19 -47.97
C ALA A 8 16.51 13.11 -46.74
N HIS A 9 16.69 14.43 -46.90
CA HIS A 9 16.54 15.39 -45.80
C HIS A 9 15.10 15.46 -45.27
N ILE A 10 14.10 15.37 -46.15
CA ILE A 10 12.68 15.35 -45.74
C ILE A 10 12.35 14.08 -44.96
N ILE A 11 12.87 12.92 -45.39
CA ILE A 11 12.67 11.64 -44.69
C ILE A 11 13.34 11.66 -43.31
N VAL A 12 14.57 12.16 -43.20
CA VAL A 12 15.28 12.28 -41.92
C VAL A 12 14.55 13.24 -40.98
N ALA A 13 14.03 14.37 -41.49
CA ALA A 13 13.26 15.31 -40.69
C ALA A 13 11.93 14.70 -40.19
N LEU A 14 11.22 13.93 -41.03
CA LEU A 14 10.01 13.19 -40.64
C LEU A 14 10.31 12.10 -39.61
N PHE A 15 11.43 11.41 -39.74
CA PHE A 15 11.86 10.39 -38.78
C PHE A 15 12.23 11.01 -37.43
N LEU A 16 12.93 12.14 -37.42
CA LEU A 16 13.26 12.89 -36.20
C LEU A 16 12.01 13.49 -35.52
N LEU A 17 10.99 13.89 -36.29
CA LEU A 17 9.74 14.41 -35.75
C LEU A 17 8.90 13.32 -35.06
N GLY A 18 9.00 12.06 -35.51
CA GLY A 18 8.28 10.92 -34.94
C GLY A 18 8.75 10.50 -33.55
N ILE A 19 9.98 10.85 -33.15
CA ILE A 19 10.57 10.44 -31.87
C ILE A 19 10.05 11.30 -30.70
N PHE A 20 9.51 12.49 -30.98
CA PHE A 20 8.98 13.40 -29.95
C PHE A 20 7.52 13.13 -29.55
N PHE A 21 6.84 12.18 -30.21
CA PHE A 21 5.47 11.77 -29.87
C PHE A 21 5.39 10.47 -29.07
N SER A 22 6.49 10.05 -28.43
CA SER A 22 6.42 9.03 -27.39
C SER A 22 5.81 9.66 -26.14
N CYS A 23 4.48 9.72 -26.11
CA CYS A 23 3.72 10.11 -24.93
C CYS A 23 3.84 8.95 -23.93
N ASP A 24 4.64 9.12 -22.89
CA ASP A 24 4.70 8.18 -21.77
C ASP A 24 3.44 8.42 -20.93
N GLU A 25 2.48 7.50 -21.06
CA GLU A 25 1.23 7.56 -20.29
C GLU A 25 1.60 7.20 -18.84
N GLU A 26 1.44 8.15 -17.90
CA GLU A 26 1.64 7.89 -16.47
C GLU A 26 0.73 6.72 -16.07
N ARG A 27 1.33 5.58 -15.75
CA ARG A 27 0.58 4.41 -15.31
C ARG A 27 -0.01 4.72 -13.94
N GLU A 28 -1.34 4.77 -13.85
CA GLU A 28 -2.01 4.75 -12.54
C GLU A 28 -1.53 3.52 -11.76
N ILE A 29 -0.94 3.76 -10.59
CA ILE A 29 -0.43 2.68 -9.74
C ILE A 29 -1.65 1.95 -9.17
N SER A 30 -1.75 0.64 -9.38
CA SER A 30 -2.95 -0.14 -9.06
C SER A 30 -3.21 -0.23 -7.55
N SER A 31 -2.19 0.07 -6.72
CA SER A 31 -2.31 0.30 -5.28
C SER A 31 -3.18 1.51 -4.89
N TYR A 32 -3.68 2.30 -5.84
CA TYR A 32 -4.73 3.30 -5.64
C TYR A 32 -6.15 2.78 -5.91
N HIS A 33 -6.32 1.55 -6.43
CA HIS A 33 -7.65 0.97 -6.59
C HIS A 33 -8.30 0.81 -5.21
N PRO A 34 -9.59 1.15 -5.08
CA PRO A 34 -10.32 0.89 -3.85
C PRO A 34 -10.42 -0.62 -3.67
N ASN A 35 -9.67 -1.16 -2.71
CA ASN A 35 -10.10 -2.37 -2.03
C ASN A 35 -11.50 -2.01 -1.50
N HIS A 36 -12.51 -2.85 -1.70
CA HIS A 36 -13.94 -2.56 -1.49
C HIS A 36 -14.31 -2.17 -0.05
N TRP A 37 -13.76 -1.06 0.45
CA TRP A 37 -13.89 -0.58 1.82
C TRP A 37 -15.32 -0.15 2.11
N GLU A 38 -16.04 0.24 1.07
CA GLU A 38 -17.44 0.58 1.10
C GLU A 38 -18.30 -0.55 1.71
N ASP A 39 -17.91 -1.81 1.49
CA ASP A 39 -18.61 -2.98 2.04
C ASP A 39 -18.37 -3.14 3.56
N HIS A 40 -17.37 -2.45 4.09
CA HIS A 40 -16.94 -2.52 5.48
C HIS A 40 -17.14 -1.21 6.25
N TYR A 41 -17.66 -0.14 5.62
CA TYR A 41 -17.87 1.12 6.31
C TYR A 41 -18.85 0.97 7.47
N VAL A 42 -18.46 1.52 8.61
CA VAL A 42 -19.31 1.60 9.79
C VAL A 42 -20.37 2.68 9.55
N ASP A 43 -21.62 2.32 9.75
CA ASP A 43 -22.71 3.29 9.70
C ASP A 43 -22.51 4.40 10.74
N ASP A 44 -22.79 5.64 10.34
CA ASP A 44 -22.57 6.83 11.18
C ASP A 44 -23.37 6.78 12.50
N GLU A 45 -24.47 6.02 12.56
CA GLU A 45 -25.22 5.77 13.79
C GLU A 45 -24.49 4.83 14.77
N ILE A 46 -23.89 3.74 14.26
CA ILE A 46 -23.13 2.77 15.07
C ILE A 46 -21.85 3.43 15.60
N ALA A 47 -21.21 4.27 14.78
CA ALA A 47 -20.03 5.03 15.19
C ALA A 47 -20.30 5.95 16.40
N ARG A 48 -21.50 6.54 16.50
CA ARG A 48 -21.87 7.46 17.60
C ARG A 48 -22.33 6.76 18.88
N LYS A 49 -22.81 5.52 18.81
CA LYS A 49 -23.44 4.80 19.94
C LYS A 49 -22.45 4.06 20.84
N LYS A 50 -21.17 4.09 20.50
CA LYS A 50 -20.11 3.30 21.11
C LYS A 50 -19.33 4.14 22.14
N SER A 51 -19.64 4.04 23.44
CA SER A 51 -18.96 4.89 24.43
C SER A 51 -18.50 4.20 25.73
N ASP A 52 -19.16 3.18 26.26
CA ASP A 52 -18.93 2.93 27.70
C ASP A 52 -17.97 1.77 28.03
N SER A 53 -17.46 1.00 27.07
CA SER A 53 -16.55 -0.15 27.35
C SER A 53 -15.62 -0.53 26.18
N LEU A 54 -15.16 0.45 25.41
CA LEU A 54 -14.23 0.20 24.31
C LEU A 54 -12.81 0.59 24.71
N GLN A 55 -11.86 -0.25 24.31
CA GLN A 55 -10.45 0.10 24.30
C GLN A 55 -10.04 0.52 22.89
N THR A 56 -9.19 1.53 22.82
CA THR A 56 -8.53 1.97 21.60
C THR A 56 -7.08 1.54 21.61
N GLY A 57 -6.47 1.47 20.44
CA GLY A 57 -5.04 1.25 20.34
C GLY A 57 -4.48 1.71 19.00
N THR A 58 -3.18 1.91 18.99
CA THR A 58 -2.41 2.29 17.81
C THR A 58 -1.35 1.23 17.55
N THR A 59 -1.32 0.68 16.34
CA THR A 59 -0.34 -0.33 15.93
C THR A 59 0.53 0.18 14.80
N TYR A 60 1.85 0.07 14.98
CA TYR A 60 2.86 0.36 13.97
C TYR A 60 3.23 -0.92 13.20
N LEU A 61 3.30 -0.86 11.87
CA LEU A 61 3.74 -1.97 11.03
C LEU A 61 4.79 -1.48 10.01
N SER A 62 6.00 -2.04 10.05
CA SER A 62 7.03 -1.75 9.04
C SER A 62 6.64 -2.31 7.67
N ILE A 63 6.90 -1.55 6.60
CA ILE A 63 6.71 -1.97 5.20
C ILE A 63 7.94 -1.58 4.39
N TYR A 64 8.29 -2.40 3.40
CA TYR A 64 9.42 -2.13 2.54
C TYR A 64 8.96 -2.18 1.08
N SER A 65 9.00 -1.03 0.39
CA SER A 65 8.81 -0.99 -1.07
C SER A 65 10.04 -1.54 -1.81
N HIS A 66 11.21 -1.43 -1.19
CA HIS A 66 12.44 -2.08 -1.63
C HIS A 66 13.37 -2.38 -0.46
N ILE A 67 14.30 -3.29 -0.69
CA ILE A 67 15.43 -3.56 0.21
C ILE A 67 16.76 -3.42 -0.55
N TYR A 68 17.83 -3.12 0.18
CA TYR A 68 19.17 -3.04 -0.40
C TYR A 68 19.80 -4.42 -0.56
N SER A 69 20.68 -4.54 -1.56
CA SER A 69 21.37 -5.77 -1.93
C SER A 69 22.84 -5.45 -2.18
N PHE A 70 23.73 -5.98 -1.36
CA PHE A 70 25.19 -5.72 -1.38
C PHE A 70 25.65 -4.27 -1.15
N SER A 71 24.93 -3.24 -1.63
CA SER A 71 25.24 -1.82 -1.45
C SER A 71 23.97 -0.94 -1.51
N LEU A 72 24.10 0.35 -1.19
CA LEU A 72 23.00 1.32 -1.27
C LEU A 72 22.56 1.64 -2.71
N GLU A 73 23.43 1.42 -3.70
CA GLU A 73 23.12 1.67 -5.11
C GLU A 73 22.34 0.52 -5.76
N LYS A 74 22.24 -0.61 -5.07
CA LYS A 74 21.56 -1.82 -5.57
C LYS A 74 20.42 -2.16 -4.64
N SER A 75 19.20 -2.08 -5.15
CA SER A 75 17.99 -2.45 -4.44
C SER A 75 17.14 -3.44 -5.22
N HIS A 76 16.22 -4.10 -4.51
CA HIS A 76 15.17 -4.93 -5.08
C HIS A 76 13.82 -4.40 -4.62
N ASN A 77 12.98 -4.02 -5.58
CA ASN A 77 11.61 -3.63 -5.31
C ASN A 77 10.78 -4.86 -4.89
N LEU A 78 9.74 -4.60 -4.09
CA LEU A 78 8.92 -5.59 -3.42
C LEU A 78 7.45 -5.24 -3.62
N THR A 79 6.62 -6.25 -3.84
CA THR A 79 5.17 -6.15 -3.59
C THR A 79 4.95 -6.39 -2.10
N ALA A 80 4.19 -5.52 -1.45
CA ALA A 80 3.81 -5.68 -0.05
C ALA A 80 2.31 -6.00 0.06
N MET A 81 1.98 -7.15 0.66
CA MET A 81 0.62 -7.51 1.02
C MET A 81 0.45 -7.35 2.52
N VAL A 82 -0.42 -6.44 2.93
CA VAL A 82 -0.71 -6.11 4.32
C VAL A 82 -2.05 -6.70 4.71
N SER A 83 -2.07 -7.58 5.69
CA SER A 83 -3.29 -8.21 6.21
C SER A 83 -3.74 -7.52 7.49
N LEU A 84 -5.00 -7.07 7.53
CA LEU A 84 -5.68 -6.55 8.71
C LEU A 84 -6.64 -7.66 9.17
N ARG A 85 -6.37 -8.28 10.32
CA ARG A 85 -7.07 -9.49 10.77
C ARG A 85 -7.83 -9.24 12.06
N ASN A 86 -9.09 -9.65 12.08
CA ASN A 86 -9.81 -9.88 13.33
C ASN A 86 -9.53 -11.29 13.85
N VAL A 87 -8.74 -11.42 14.92
CA VAL A 87 -8.44 -12.73 15.52
C VAL A 87 -9.49 -13.19 16.53
N SER A 88 -10.50 -12.36 16.81
CA SER A 88 -11.64 -12.76 17.64
C SER A 88 -12.54 -13.75 16.91
N GLN A 89 -12.96 -14.79 17.61
CA GLN A 89 -13.92 -15.78 17.11
C GLN A 89 -15.38 -15.33 17.29
N THR A 90 -15.62 -14.28 18.08
CA THR A 90 -16.98 -13.91 18.52
C THR A 90 -17.33 -12.45 18.28
N ASP A 91 -16.36 -11.55 18.37
CA ASP A 91 -16.62 -10.11 18.35
C ASP A 91 -16.14 -9.46 17.05
N THR A 92 -16.90 -8.47 16.62
CA THR A 92 -16.50 -7.54 15.55
C THR A 92 -15.54 -6.50 16.11
N ILE A 93 -14.47 -6.22 15.37
CA ILE A 93 -13.51 -5.14 15.68
C ILE A 93 -13.60 -4.02 14.65
N TYR A 94 -12.99 -2.89 14.96
CA TYR A 94 -13.13 -1.66 14.19
C TYR A 94 -11.77 -1.05 13.96
N ILE A 95 -11.50 -0.63 12.74
CA ILE A 95 -10.24 0.01 12.35
C ILE A 95 -10.59 1.39 11.85
N SER A 96 -10.17 2.40 12.62
CA SER A 96 -10.54 3.79 12.42
C SER A 96 -9.68 4.46 11.36
N LYS A 97 -8.40 4.08 11.26
CA LYS A 97 -7.43 4.62 10.29
C LYS A 97 -6.41 3.57 9.83
N ALA A 98 -5.92 3.74 8.61
CA ALA A 98 -4.77 3.02 8.06
C ALA A 98 -3.91 4.02 7.28
N TYR A 99 -2.97 4.64 8.00
CA TYR A 99 -2.07 5.66 7.44
C TYR A 99 -0.78 5.03 6.95
N TYR A 100 -0.42 5.28 5.71
CA TYR A 100 0.82 4.82 5.09
C TYR A 100 1.82 5.96 5.00
N TYR A 101 2.98 5.79 5.63
CA TYR A 101 4.06 6.75 5.69
C TYR A 101 5.27 6.29 4.89
N GLY A 102 5.96 7.26 4.29
CA GLY A 102 7.23 7.04 3.62
C GLY A 102 8.42 7.04 4.58
N THR A 103 9.59 6.73 4.02
CA THR A 103 10.86 6.62 4.75
C THR A 103 11.23 7.90 5.50
N GLN A 104 10.81 9.08 5.03
CA GLN A 104 11.09 10.37 5.68
C GLN A 104 9.96 10.82 6.64
N GLY A 105 8.98 9.95 6.93
CA GLY A 105 7.88 10.23 7.86
C GLY A 105 6.74 11.06 7.28
N GLN A 106 6.73 11.32 5.97
CA GLN A 106 5.62 11.95 5.27
C GLN A 106 4.45 10.99 5.13
N LEU A 107 3.22 11.48 5.38
CA LEU A 107 2.00 10.73 5.09
C LEU A 107 1.82 10.63 3.57
N ILE A 108 1.82 9.41 3.04
CA ILE A 108 1.60 9.13 1.63
C ILE A 108 0.11 8.92 1.37
N ARG A 109 -0.54 8.05 2.16
CA ARG A 109 -1.96 7.67 1.95
C ARG A 109 -2.70 7.41 3.25
N ASN A 110 -4.01 7.63 3.21
CA ASN A 110 -4.96 7.02 4.14
C ASN A 110 -5.90 6.13 3.32
N TYR A 111 -5.95 4.83 3.62
CA TYR A 111 -6.61 3.86 2.73
C TYR A 111 -8.13 3.91 2.77
N PHE A 112 -8.75 4.41 3.84
CA PHE A 112 -10.20 4.56 3.92
C PHE A 112 -10.63 5.86 4.59
N LYS A 113 -11.77 6.39 4.12
CA LYS A 113 -12.30 7.70 4.55
C LYS A 113 -13.08 7.62 5.86
N LYS A 114 -13.69 6.47 6.13
CA LYS A 114 -14.51 6.18 7.31
C LYS A 114 -13.98 4.93 8.02
N PRO A 115 -14.20 4.79 9.34
CA PRO A 115 -13.87 3.56 10.05
C PRO A 115 -14.48 2.34 9.36
N ILE A 116 -13.73 1.26 9.31
CA ILE A 116 -14.20 -0.03 8.82
C ILE A 116 -14.44 -1.00 9.98
N TYR A 117 -15.36 -1.94 9.81
CA TYR A 117 -15.54 -3.06 10.73
C TYR A 117 -15.00 -4.35 10.11
N LEU A 118 -14.50 -5.25 10.96
CA LEU A 118 -14.13 -6.62 10.60
C LEU A 118 -14.92 -7.60 11.45
N LYS A 119 -15.67 -8.49 10.80
CA LYS A 119 -16.42 -9.59 11.42
C LYS A 119 -15.45 -10.56 12.12
N PRO A 120 -15.95 -11.41 13.02
CA PRO A 120 -15.11 -12.44 13.64
C PRO A 120 -14.35 -13.26 12.59
N LEU A 121 -13.05 -13.42 12.79
CA LEU A 121 -12.13 -14.14 11.88
C LEU A 121 -11.99 -13.55 10.47
N GLU A 122 -12.56 -12.37 10.20
CA GLU A 122 -12.43 -11.71 8.90
C GLU A 122 -11.03 -11.11 8.72
N THR A 123 -10.55 -11.16 7.47
CA THR A 123 -9.31 -10.52 7.04
C THR A 123 -9.61 -9.66 5.82
N VAL A 124 -9.07 -8.45 5.82
CA VAL A 124 -9.00 -7.59 4.64
C VAL A 124 -7.56 -7.25 4.34
N GLU A 125 -7.27 -6.94 3.09
CA GLU A 125 -5.90 -6.80 2.61
C GLU A 125 -5.67 -5.44 1.94
N ILE A 126 -4.45 -4.94 2.06
CA ILE A 126 -3.91 -3.82 1.29
C ILE A 126 -2.74 -4.36 0.47
N VAL A 127 -2.75 -4.14 -0.84
CA VAL A 127 -1.64 -4.52 -1.71
C VAL A 127 -0.96 -3.26 -2.21
N ILE A 128 0.35 -3.17 -1.98
CA ILE A 128 1.23 -2.14 -2.52
C ILE A 128 2.04 -2.80 -3.62
N ASP A 129 1.87 -2.30 -4.84
CA ASP A 129 2.53 -2.83 -6.03
C ASP A 129 4.03 -2.65 -5.98
N GLU A 130 4.76 -3.56 -6.64
CA GLU A 130 6.22 -3.46 -6.81
C GLU A 130 6.66 -2.15 -7.49
N THR A 131 5.81 -1.56 -8.33
CA THR A 131 6.10 -0.29 -9.02
C THR A 131 5.84 0.93 -8.14
N ASP A 132 5.31 0.74 -6.93
CA ASP A 132 5.02 1.82 -5.99
C ASP A 132 6.23 2.14 -5.10
N GLU A 133 7.08 3.05 -5.59
CA GLU A 133 8.32 3.40 -4.91
C GLU A 133 8.16 4.51 -3.84
N HIS A 134 6.95 5.06 -3.67
CA HIS A 134 6.72 6.21 -2.78
C HIS A 134 7.09 5.95 -1.32
N GLY A 135 6.96 4.69 -0.86
CA GLY A 135 7.29 4.29 0.50
C GLY A 135 8.78 4.36 0.83
N GLY A 136 9.63 3.94 -0.11
CA GLY A 136 11.05 3.69 0.11
C GLY A 136 11.32 2.49 1.06
N SER A 137 12.55 2.42 1.57
CA SER A 137 13.06 1.31 2.40
C SER A 137 12.71 1.41 3.90
N GLY A 138 12.06 2.48 4.33
CA GLY A 138 11.65 2.73 5.72
C GLY A 138 10.16 3.07 5.85
N ALA A 139 9.34 2.61 4.89
CA ALA A 139 7.91 2.85 4.92
C ALA A 139 7.23 2.16 6.11
N ASN A 140 6.06 2.64 6.49
CA ASN A 140 5.31 2.03 7.58
C ASN A 140 3.82 2.34 7.52
N PHE A 141 3.04 1.54 8.23
CA PHE A 141 1.65 1.84 8.54
C PHE A 141 1.46 2.20 10.01
N ILE A 142 0.55 3.14 10.25
CA ILE A 142 -0.09 3.36 11.53
C ILE A 142 -1.56 2.97 11.40
N PHE A 143 -1.97 1.99 12.20
CA PHE A 143 -3.37 1.57 12.32
C PHE A 143 -3.93 2.06 13.63
N GLU A 144 -5.02 2.82 13.57
CA GLU A 144 -5.84 3.15 14.74
C GLU A 144 -7.03 2.20 14.77
N TRP A 145 -7.29 1.60 15.92
CA TRP A 145 -8.35 0.61 16.04
C TRP A 145 -9.10 0.72 17.35
N THR A 146 -10.27 0.09 17.40
CA THR A 146 -11.14 0.08 18.57
C THR A 146 -11.81 -1.28 18.70
N THR A 147 -11.74 -1.84 19.90
CA THR A 147 -12.35 -3.13 20.23
C THR A 147 -12.88 -3.12 21.66
N LYS A 148 -13.64 -4.14 22.08
CA LYS A 148 -14.03 -4.26 23.49
C LYS A 148 -12.81 -4.66 24.32
N THR A 149 -12.75 -4.28 25.59
CA THR A 149 -11.64 -4.67 26.48
C THR A 149 -11.46 -6.20 26.62
N THR A 150 -12.53 -6.97 26.42
CA THR A 150 -12.51 -8.45 26.48
C THR A 150 -12.18 -9.10 25.14
N THR A 151 -12.13 -8.33 24.05
CA THR A 151 -11.88 -8.83 22.70
C THR A 151 -10.39 -8.69 22.38
N PRO A 152 -9.75 -9.73 21.79
CA PRO A 152 -8.38 -9.63 21.32
C PRO A 152 -8.15 -8.43 20.39
N GLU A 153 -6.94 -7.88 20.42
CA GLU A 153 -6.54 -6.81 19.51
C GLU A 153 -6.46 -7.33 18.06
N PRO A 154 -6.68 -6.47 17.04
CA PRO A 154 -6.39 -6.82 15.66
C PRO A 154 -4.93 -7.25 15.48
N LEU A 155 -4.72 -8.25 14.62
CA LEU A 155 -3.40 -8.63 14.14
C LEU A 155 -3.14 -7.95 12.79
N PHE A 156 -2.04 -7.22 12.71
CA PHE A 156 -1.55 -6.60 11.49
C PHE A 156 -0.25 -7.27 11.07
N GLU A 157 -0.21 -7.76 9.84
CA GLU A 157 0.97 -8.42 9.29
C GLU A 157 1.21 -7.94 7.88
N ALA A 158 2.46 -7.98 7.44
CA ALA A 158 2.77 -7.81 6.02
C ALA A 158 3.68 -8.91 5.53
N ILE A 159 3.52 -9.23 4.25
CA ILE A 159 4.40 -10.11 3.50
C ILE A 159 4.98 -9.30 2.36
N MET A 160 6.31 -9.20 2.34
CA MET A 160 7.06 -8.56 1.27
C MET A 160 7.54 -9.65 0.33
N THR A 161 7.25 -9.52 -0.97
CA THR A 161 7.61 -10.50 -1.98
C THR A 161 8.29 -9.84 -3.18
N SER A 162 9.34 -10.46 -3.71
CA SER A 162 9.86 -10.16 -5.03
C SER A 162 10.09 -11.46 -5.78
N LEU A 163 9.55 -11.52 -7.00
CA LEU A 163 9.71 -12.65 -7.91
C LEU A 163 10.62 -12.28 -9.10
N ARG A 164 11.34 -11.16 -9.03
CA ARG A 164 12.26 -10.74 -10.10
C ARG A 164 13.54 -11.55 -10.09
N GLY A 165 13.92 -12.07 -11.26
CA GLY A 165 15.15 -12.82 -11.48
C GLY A 165 15.00 -14.32 -11.19
N SER A 166 16.12 -14.99 -10.91
CA SER A 166 16.18 -16.43 -10.66
C SER A 166 16.05 -16.82 -9.19
N GLN A 167 15.96 -15.84 -8.28
CA GLN A 167 15.82 -16.05 -6.84
C GLN A 167 14.62 -15.25 -6.34
N GLY A 168 13.59 -15.95 -5.87
CA GLY A 168 12.48 -15.31 -5.19
C GLY A 168 12.85 -14.96 -3.76
N LEU A 169 12.41 -13.80 -3.29
CA LEU A 169 12.54 -13.39 -1.89
C LEU A 169 11.15 -13.22 -1.28
N SER A 170 10.99 -13.69 -0.05
CA SER A 170 9.83 -13.38 0.77
C SER A 170 10.21 -13.27 2.24
N PHE A 171 9.63 -12.29 2.93
CA PHE A 171 9.75 -12.14 4.38
C PHE A 171 8.53 -11.44 4.95
N THR A 172 8.33 -11.57 6.25
CA THR A 172 7.18 -10.98 6.94
C THR A 172 7.59 -9.95 7.96
N THR A 173 6.66 -9.05 8.26
CA THR A 173 6.71 -8.15 9.42
C THR A 173 5.41 -8.26 10.18
N GLN A 174 5.49 -8.07 11.49
CA GLN A 174 4.33 -8.06 12.36
C GLN A 174 4.17 -6.70 13.02
N GLY A 175 2.92 -6.28 13.16
CA GLY A 175 2.57 -5.02 13.79
C GLY A 175 2.89 -5.05 15.28
N ARG A 176 3.34 -3.91 15.81
CA ARG A 176 3.59 -3.71 17.24
C ARG A 176 2.69 -2.61 17.77
N ARG A 177 1.92 -2.89 18.83
CA ARG A 177 1.19 -1.86 19.56
C ARG A 177 2.17 -0.81 20.10
N ILE A 178 1.87 0.46 19.84
CA ILE A 178 2.67 1.60 20.31
C ILE A 178 1.90 2.47 21.32
N GLU A 179 0.58 2.41 21.32
CA GLU A 179 -0.32 3.10 22.26
C GLU A 179 -1.52 2.24 22.56
#